data_AF-A0A2Z4WCE7-F1
#
_entry.id   AF-A0A2Z4WCE7-F1
#
_cell.length_a   1.000
_cell.length_b   1.000
_cell.length_c   1.000
_cell.angle_alpha   90.00
_cell.angle_beta   90.00
_cell.angle_gamma   90.00
#
_symmetry.space_group_name_H-M   'P 1'
#
loop_
_entity.id
_entity.type
_entity.pdbx_description
1 polymer ?
#
loop_
_entity_poly.entity_id
_entity_poly.type
_entity_poly.pdbx_seq_one_letter_code
_entity_poly.pdbx_strand_id
1 'polypeptide(L)'
;MIEPLIITTDYDLTGEQLTKIKEELNGLNAIILPKGFKKVVQEPMLYKVFTREDFRKYRLSKLKVSTINRTTIKHINEYFNKLSKGHKFLIGVSAKDETCFYSVEYFENHVLNNGNDK
;
A
#
# COMPACT_ATOMS: atom_id res chain seq x y z
N MET A 1 -11.59 4.05 11.55
CA MET A 1 -11.55 5.13 10.53
C MET A 1 -10.89 4.59 9.27
N ILE A 2 -11.48 4.78 8.10
CA ILE A 2 -10.89 4.36 6.82
C ILE A 2 -9.91 5.46 6.40
N GLU A 3 -8.61 5.13 6.33
CA GLU A 3 -7.60 6.07 5.85
C GLU A 3 -7.86 6.43 4.38
N PRO A 4 -7.79 7.72 4.01
CA PRO A 4 -8.00 8.12 2.64
C PRO A 4 -6.87 7.64 1.72
N LEU A 5 -7.23 7.25 0.49
CA LEU A 5 -6.27 6.99 -0.59
C LEU A 5 -5.62 8.31 -1.01
N ILE A 6 -4.30 8.43 -0.86
CA ILE A 6 -3.57 9.62 -1.28
C ILE A 6 -2.96 9.39 -2.66
N ILE A 7 -3.29 10.27 -3.62
CA ILE A 7 -2.80 10.24 -4.99
C ILE A 7 -2.00 11.52 -5.23
N THR A 8 -0.72 11.39 -5.61
CA THR A 8 0.14 12.54 -5.94
C THR A 8 0.24 12.71 -7.44
N THR A 9 0.17 13.95 -7.92
CA THR A 9 0.28 14.27 -9.35
C THR A 9 1.68 14.80 -9.70
N ASP A 10 2.14 14.52 -10.92
CA ASP A 10 3.39 15.00 -11.50
C ASP A 10 3.21 16.25 -12.41
N TYR A 11 1.95 16.63 -12.65
CA TYR A 11 1.52 17.83 -13.36
C TYR A 11 0.36 18.51 -12.63
N ASP A 12 0.11 19.77 -13.00
CA ASP A 12 -1.02 20.55 -12.48
C ASP A 12 -2.32 20.10 -13.15
N LEU A 13 -3.33 19.78 -12.34
CA LEU A 13 -4.64 19.38 -12.82
C LEU A 13 -5.55 20.60 -12.97
N THR A 14 -6.29 20.66 -14.07
CA THR A 14 -7.42 21.60 -14.20
C THR A 14 -8.60 21.17 -13.33
N GLY A 15 -9.52 22.10 -13.06
CA GLY A 15 -10.73 21.80 -12.29
C GLY A 15 -11.58 20.67 -12.89
N GLU A 16 -11.65 20.59 -14.22
CA GLU A 16 -12.38 19.54 -14.94
C GLU A 16 -11.72 18.16 -14.79
N GLN A 17 -10.38 18.10 -14.86
CA GLN A 17 -9.63 16.86 -14.66
C GLN A 17 -9.78 16.34 -13.22
N LEU A 18 -9.77 17.23 -12.22
CA LEU A 18 -10.02 16.87 -10.82
C LEU A 18 -11.42 16.29 -10.62
N THR A 19 -12.45 16.89 -11.22
CA THR A 19 -13.83 16.39 -11.14
C THR A 19 -13.95 15.00 -11.75
N LYS A 20 -13.37 14.80 -12.94
CA LYS A 20 -13.39 13.50 -13.62
C LYS A 20 -12.68 12.41 -12.83
N ILE A 21 -11.51 12.69 -12.25
CA ILE A 21 -10.79 11.73 -11.40
C ILE A 21 -11.62 11.39 -10.17
N LYS A 22 -12.29 12.37 -9.53
CA LYS A 22 -13.16 12.11 -8.38
C LYS A 22 -14.36 11.23 -8.74
N GLU A 23 -14.95 11.43 -9.92
CA GLU A 23 -16.03 10.60 -10.43
C GLU A 23 -15.56 9.16 -10.74
N GLU A 24 -14.37 8.98 -11.32
CA GLU A 24 -13.78 7.66 -11.59
C GLU A 24 -13.43 6.90 -10.30
N LEU A 25 -13.10 7.62 -9.22
CA LEU A 25 -12.78 7.04 -7.91
C LEU A 25 -14.04 6.72 -7.06
N ASN A 26 -15.24 6.80 -7.65
CA ASN A 26 -16.54 6.72 -6.98
C ASN A 26 -16.58 5.83 -5.73
N GLY A 27 -16.85 6.42 -4.57
CA GLY A 27 -16.97 5.71 -3.28
C GLY A 27 -15.65 5.47 -2.53
N LEU A 28 -14.48 5.77 -3.10
CA LEU A 28 -13.21 5.78 -2.38
C LEU A 28 -13.00 7.15 -1.72
N ASN A 29 -12.77 7.15 -0.41
CA ASN A 29 -12.30 8.33 0.30
C ASN A 29 -10.88 8.65 -0.19
N ALA A 30 -10.71 9.54 -1.18
CA ALA A 30 -9.43 9.83 -1.81
C ALA A 30 -9.06 11.31 -1.73
N ILE A 31 -7.77 11.59 -1.48
CA ILE A 31 -7.17 12.92 -1.46
C ILE A 31 -6.17 13.01 -2.60
N ILE A 32 -6.37 13.97 -3.49
CA ILE A 32 -5.47 14.26 -4.61
C ILE A 32 -4.54 15.39 -4.18
N LEU A 33 -3.24 15.12 -4.13
CA LEU A 33 -2.20 16.08 -3.80
C LEU A 33 -1.62 16.68 -5.09
N PRO A 34 -1.62 18.02 -5.23
CA PRO A 34 -1.03 18.70 -6.38
C PRO A 34 0.47 18.45 -6.51
N LYS A 35 1.01 18.77 -7.69
CA LYS A 35 2.43 18.71 -7.96
C LYS A 35 3.24 19.46 -6.89
N GLY A 36 4.28 18.82 -6.38
CA GLY A 36 5.17 19.39 -5.36
C GLY A 36 4.71 19.18 -3.91
N PHE A 37 3.46 18.75 -3.67
CA PHE A 37 3.01 18.36 -2.35
C PHE A 37 3.46 16.93 -2.02
N LYS A 38 4.03 16.76 -0.82
CA LYS A 38 4.40 15.45 -0.28
C LYS A 38 3.53 15.14 0.93
N LYS A 39 3.12 13.87 1.07
CA LYS A 39 2.56 13.39 2.33
C LYS A 39 3.64 13.48 3.40
N VAL A 40 3.39 14.25 4.46
CA VAL A 40 4.20 14.18 5.68
C VAL A 40 3.83 12.87 6.37
N VAL A 41 4.71 11.89 6.29
CA VAL A 41 4.59 10.64 7.05
C VAL A 41 5.16 10.91 8.44
N GLN A 42 4.32 10.87 9.48
CA GLN A 42 4.80 10.72 10.85
C GLN A 42 5.42 9.32 10.99
N GLU A 43 6.68 9.21 11.43
CA GLU A 43 7.33 7.93 11.76
C GLU A 43 7.10 7.52 13.22
N PRO A 44 7.09 6.21 13.59
CA PRO A 44 6.51 5.12 12.82
C PRO A 44 5.67 4.16 13.70
N MET A 45 4.54 3.67 13.17
CA MET A 45 4.24 2.26 13.41
C MET A 45 5.26 1.46 12.59
N LEU A 46 6.22 0.82 13.26
CA LEU A 46 7.25 -0.02 12.63
C LEU A 46 6.62 -1.09 11.73
N TYR A 47 5.40 -1.52 12.05
CA TYR A 47 4.65 -2.51 11.30
C TYR A 47 3.15 -2.19 11.24
N LYS A 48 2.49 -2.59 10.15
CA LYS A 48 1.05 -2.45 9.89
C LYS A 48 0.48 -3.77 9.38
N VAL A 49 -0.77 -4.06 9.72
CA VAL A 49 -1.52 -5.18 9.13
C VAL A 49 -2.01 -4.79 7.74
N PHE A 50 -1.71 -5.62 6.74
CA PHE A 50 -2.15 -5.46 5.36
C PHE A 50 -3.15 -6.55 5.00
N THR A 51 -4.37 -6.16 4.65
CA THR A 51 -5.30 -7.06 3.98
C THR A 51 -4.81 -7.35 2.55
N ARG A 52 -5.44 -8.32 1.88
CA ARG A 52 -5.20 -8.57 0.45
C ARG A 52 -5.40 -7.31 -0.40
N GLU A 53 -6.41 -6.50 -0.07
CA GLU A 53 -6.71 -5.29 -0.82
C GLU A 53 -5.66 -4.20 -0.58
N ASP A 54 -5.21 -4.01 0.67
CA ASP A 54 -4.14 -3.06 0.99
C ASP A 54 -2.85 -3.44 0.28
N PHE A 55 -2.50 -4.73 0.32
CA PHE A 55 -1.32 -5.25 -0.37
C PHE A 55 -1.40 -5.01 -1.88
N ARG A 56 -2.57 -5.26 -2.48
CA ARG A 56 -2.79 -5.00 -3.90
C ARG A 56 -2.65 -3.51 -4.22
N LYS A 57 -3.26 -2.63 -3.45
CA LYS A 57 -3.14 -1.16 -3.61
C LYS A 57 -1.67 -0.73 -3.52
N TYR A 58 -0.95 -1.20 -2.50
CA TYR A 58 0.47 -0.92 -2.31
C TYR A 58 1.34 -1.38 -3.48
N ARG A 59 1.14 -2.61 -3.98
CA ARG A 59 1.93 -3.13 -5.10
C ARG A 59 1.62 -2.37 -6.39
N LEU A 60 0.36 -2.06 -6.65
CA LEU A 60 -0.05 -1.31 -7.83
C LEU A 60 0.47 0.14 -7.80
N SER A 61 0.51 0.80 -6.64
CA SER A 61 1.01 2.18 -6.53
C SER A 61 2.51 2.31 -6.83
N LYS A 62 3.25 1.20 -6.89
CA LYS A 62 4.68 1.16 -7.24
C LYS A 62 4.93 0.84 -8.73
N LEU A 63 3.87 0.56 -9.49
CA LEU A 63 3.97 0.19 -10.91
C LEU A 63 3.57 1.35 -11.82
N LYS A 64 4.16 1.39 -13.01
CA LYS A 64 3.70 2.29 -14.08
C LYS A 64 2.41 1.75 -14.66
N VAL A 65 1.44 2.62 -14.98
CA VAL A 65 0.13 2.23 -15.52
C VAL A 65 0.25 1.29 -16.73
N SER A 66 1.21 1.52 -17.62
CA SER A 66 1.47 0.68 -18.81
C SER A 66 1.82 -0.78 -18.50
N THR A 67 2.25 -1.07 -17.27
CA THR A 67 2.63 -2.41 -16.82
C THR A 67 1.49 -3.14 -16.09
N ILE A 68 0.37 -2.46 -15.84
CA ILE A 68 -0.77 -3.03 -15.14
C ILE A 68 -1.67 -3.77 -16.13
N ASN A 69 -1.58 -5.09 -16.13
CA ASN A 69 -2.43 -5.98 -16.93
C ASN A 69 -2.94 -7.17 -16.08
N ARG A 70 -3.74 -8.06 -16.67
CA ARG A 70 -4.32 -9.21 -15.96
C ARG A 70 -3.26 -10.13 -15.35
N THR A 71 -2.14 -10.35 -16.04
CA THR A 71 -1.02 -11.16 -15.55
C THR A 71 -0.37 -10.50 -14.32
N THR A 72 -0.15 -9.18 -14.37
CA THR A 72 0.38 -8.42 -13.23
C THR A 72 -0.51 -8.56 -12.00
N ILE A 73 -1.83 -8.41 -12.15
CA ILE A 73 -2.79 -8.56 -11.04
C ILE A 73 -2.77 -10.00 -10.50
N LYS A 74 -2.72 -11.00 -11.38
CA LYS A 74 -2.62 -12.41 -11.00
C LYS A 74 -1.37 -12.67 -10.16
N HIS A 75 -0.20 -12.20 -10.60
CA HIS A 75 1.06 -12.35 -9.85
C HIS A 75 1.01 -11.67 -8.48
N ILE A 76 0.40 -10.49 -8.37
CA ILE A 76 0.22 -9.81 -7.07
C ILE A 76 -0.62 -10.67 -6.12
N ASN A 77 -1.72 -11.25 -6.60
CA ASN A 77 -2.59 -12.10 -5.78
C ASN A 77 -1.92 -13.42 -5.37
N GLU A 78 -1.22 -14.07 -6.30
CA GLU A 78 -0.44 -15.28 -6.01
C GLU A 78 0.65 -15.01 -4.98
N TYR A 79 1.31 -13.87 -5.10
CA TYR A 79 2.35 -13.48 -4.16
C TYR A 79 1.79 -13.22 -2.75
N PHE A 80 0.63 -12.57 -2.64
CA PHE A 80 -0.07 -12.44 -1.35
C PHE A 80 -0.39 -13.80 -0.75
N ASN A 81 -0.94 -14.74 -1.54
CA ASN A 81 -1.30 -16.06 -1.05
C ASN A 81 -0.07 -16.84 -0.56
N LYS A 82 1.05 -16.74 -1.28
CA LYS A 82 2.31 -17.35 -0.87
C LYS A 82 2.83 -16.77 0.45
N LEU A 83 2.82 -15.45 0.59
CA LEU A 83 3.31 -14.78 1.80
C LEU A 83 2.40 -14.98 3.00
N SER A 84 1.08 -15.02 2.79
CA SER A 84 0.10 -15.05 3.88
C SER A 84 -0.05 -16.42 4.51
N LYS A 85 0.44 -17.49 3.86
CA LYS A 85 0.36 -18.88 4.35
C LYS A 85 -1.06 -19.30 4.78
N GLY A 86 -2.08 -18.79 4.09
CA GLY A 86 -3.49 -19.08 4.39
C GLY A 86 -4.18 -18.07 5.33
N HIS A 87 -3.45 -17.12 5.91
CA HIS A 87 -4.06 -16.02 6.66
C HIS A 87 -4.73 -14.99 5.74
N LYS A 88 -5.70 -14.25 6.28
CA LYS A 88 -6.43 -13.20 5.55
C LYS A 88 -5.63 -11.89 5.43
N PHE A 89 -4.47 -11.80 6.08
CA PHE A 89 -3.65 -10.59 6.15
C PHE A 89 -2.15 -10.92 6.24
N LEU A 90 -1.33 -9.89 6.03
CA LEU A 90 0.13 -9.86 6.17
C LEU A 90 0.53 -8.80 7.18
N ILE A 91 1.75 -8.90 7.69
CA ILE A 91 2.39 -7.81 8.43
C ILE A 91 3.37 -7.10 7.50
N GLY A 92 3.13 -5.82 7.21
CA GLY A 92 4.05 -4.96 6.47
C GLY A 92 4.90 -4.14 7.44
N VAL A 93 6.22 -4.28 7.38
CA VAL A 93 7.20 -3.52 8.16
C VAL A 93 7.81 -2.47 7.25
N SER A 94 7.69 -1.20 7.61
CA SER A 94 8.17 -0.10 6.77
C SER A 94 9.53 0.38 7.26
N ALA A 95 10.53 0.34 6.39
CA ALA A 95 11.85 0.91 6.63
C ALA A 95 12.16 1.90 5.52
N LYS A 96 12.21 3.20 5.87
CA LYS A 96 12.46 4.31 4.95
C LYS A 96 11.47 4.30 3.77
N ASP A 97 11.89 3.81 2.61
CA ASP A 97 11.15 3.86 1.34
C ASP A 97 10.54 2.51 0.91
N GLU A 98 10.83 1.45 1.66
CA GLU A 98 10.43 0.08 1.34
C GLU A 98 9.61 -0.55 2.47
N THR A 99 8.55 -1.26 2.08
CA THR A 99 7.76 -2.10 2.99
C THR A 99 8.07 -3.56 2.71
N CYS A 100 8.62 -4.24 3.71
CA CYS A 100 8.81 -5.69 3.72
C CYS A 100 7.54 -6.37 4.25
N PHE A 101 7.12 -7.47 3.63
CA PHE A 101 5.90 -8.20 4.03
C PHE A 101 6.22 -9.57 4.58
N TYR A 102 5.64 -9.88 5.74
CA TYR A 102 5.85 -11.12 6.47
C TYR A 102 4.52 -11.83 6.73
N SER A 103 4.57 -13.16 6.76
CA SER A 103 3.52 -13.97 7.40
C SER A 103 3.46 -13.65 8.89
N VAL A 104 2.29 -13.85 9.51
CA VAL A 104 2.09 -13.67 10.96
C VAL A 104 3.09 -14.50 11.75
N GLU A 105 3.19 -15.80 11.44
CA GLU A 105 4.13 -16.73 12.07
C GLU A 105 5.59 -16.24 12.01
N TYR A 106 6.02 -15.73 10.85
CA TYR A 106 7.39 -15.26 10.70
C TYR A 106 7.63 -14.00 11.53
N PHE A 107 6.66 -13.08 11.51
CA PHE A 107 6.73 -11.84 12.26
C PHE A 107 6.81 -12.09 13.77
N GLU A 108 5.99 -12.98 14.31
CA GLU A 108 6.03 -13.37 15.73
C GLU A 108 7.38 -13.99 16.11
N ASN A 109 7.82 -14.99 15.35
CA ASN A 109 9.01 -15.76 15.70
C ASN A 109 10.34 -15.03 15.49
N HIS A 110 10.41 -14.07 14.56
CA HIS A 110 11.69 -13.49 14.12
C HIS A 110 11.75 -11.96 14.21
N VAL A 111 10.61 -11.27 14.28
CA VAL A 111 10.57 -9.80 14.34
C VAL A 111 10.21 -9.33 15.75
N LEU A 112 9.23 -9.94 16.41
CA LEU A 112 8.88 -9.60 17.80
C LEU A 112 9.84 -10.22 18.82
N ASN A 113 10.18 -11.51 18.66
CA ASN A 113 11.05 -12.22 19.62
C ASN A 113 12.53 -11.79 19.61
N ASN A 114 12.98 -11.05 18.59
CA ASN A 114 14.36 -10.51 18.56
C ASN A 114 14.56 -9.25 19.44
N GLY A 115 13.50 -8.75 20.10
CA GLY A 115 13.55 -7.54 20.92
C GLY A 115 13.71 -7.75 22.43
N ASN A 116 13.69 -9.00 22.93
CA ASN A 116 13.60 -9.28 24.38
C ASN A 116 14.86 -9.91 25.01
N ASP A 117 16.01 -9.95 24.34
CA ASP A 117 17.26 -10.51 24.88
C ASP A 117 18.43 -9.50 24.92
N LYS A 118 18.17 -8.24 25.32
CA LYS A 118 19.24 -7.30 25.73
C LYS A 118 18.83 -6.39 26.87
#